data_AF-A0A7W4ZTF3-F1
#
_entry.id   AF-A0A7W4ZTF3-F1
#
_cell.length_a   1.000
_cell.length_b   1.000
_cell.length_c   1.000
_cell.angle_alpha   90.00
_cell.angle_beta   90.00
_cell.angle_gamma   90.00
#
_symmetry.space_group_name_H-M   'P 1'
#
loop_
_entity.id
_entity.type
_entity.pdbx_description
1 polymer ?
#
loop_
_entity_poly.entity_id
_entity_poly.type
_entity_poly.pdbx_seq_one_letter_code
_entity_poly.pdbx_strand_id
1 'polypeptide(L)'
;MTRASDTQGGPLTPSKEGLPAWLDPVVHAVQTVSPRQLSRFLPPEDGAGRQSAVLILFGEGERGPELLLMERASSLRSHAGQPSFPGGALDPEDGDPRGDGPLRAALREAEEETGLDPSGVQLFGVLPRLYIPVSGFVVTPVLGWWREPSPVGVVDPNETARVFTVPVVDLTDPANRATTVHPSGHRGPAFLVESALVWGFTAGIIDRLLHFAGWERPWDREKQVPLDWRA
;
A
#
# COMPACT_ATOMS: atom_id res chain seq x y z
N MET A 1 29.45 -1.27 -32.01
CA MET A 1 30.44 -1.08 -30.93
C MET A 1 29.68 -0.68 -29.68
N THR A 2 29.76 -1.58 -28.71
CA THR A 2 29.18 -1.67 -27.38
C THR A 2 29.14 -0.35 -26.59
N ARG A 3 27.98 -0.03 -26.03
CA ARG A 3 27.84 0.17 -24.58
C ARG A 3 26.53 -0.44 -24.11
N ALA A 4 26.65 -1.65 -23.59
CA ALA A 4 25.68 -2.19 -22.65
C ALA A 4 25.63 -1.23 -21.46
N SER A 5 24.43 -0.75 -21.15
CA SER A 5 24.11 -0.09 -19.89
C SER A 5 24.02 -1.15 -18.80
N ASP A 6 25.17 -1.69 -18.41
CA ASP A 6 25.35 -2.41 -17.15
C ASP A 6 25.45 -1.39 -16.03
N THR A 7 24.30 -1.05 -15.43
CA THR A 7 24.22 -0.57 -14.05
C THR A 7 22.77 -0.61 -13.60
N GLN A 8 22.36 -1.69 -12.95
CA GLN A 8 21.39 -1.71 -11.83
C GLN A 8 21.21 -3.16 -11.33
N GLY A 9 22.22 -3.68 -10.64
CA GLY A 9 22.21 -5.06 -10.12
C GLY A 9 22.69 -5.17 -8.67
N GLY A 10 22.65 -4.06 -7.91
CA GLY A 10 22.96 -4.07 -6.49
C GLY A 10 21.72 -4.44 -5.65
N PRO A 11 21.89 -5.04 -4.47
CA PRO A 11 20.77 -5.32 -3.57
C PRO A 11 20.09 -4.02 -3.14
N LEU A 12 18.76 -3.95 -3.27
CA LEU A 12 17.99 -2.83 -2.75
C LEU A 12 17.94 -2.93 -1.21
N THR A 13 18.34 -1.87 -0.53
CA THR A 13 18.33 -1.81 0.94
C THR A 13 17.56 -0.58 1.38
N PRO A 14 16.52 -0.72 2.21
CA PRO A 14 15.80 0.43 2.75
C PRO A 14 16.72 1.34 3.58
N SER A 15 16.62 2.65 3.38
CA SER A 15 17.41 3.65 4.10
C SER A 15 16.52 4.72 4.73
N LYS A 16 16.93 5.17 5.92
CA LYS A 16 16.27 6.25 6.67
C LYS A 16 17.03 7.58 6.58
N GLU A 17 18.16 7.57 5.89
CA GLU A 17 18.99 8.76 5.75
C GLU A 17 18.25 9.83 4.94
N GLY A 18 18.22 11.06 5.46
CA GLY A 18 17.61 12.19 4.76
C GLY A 18 16.08 12.16 4.69
N LEU A 19 15.39 11.24 5.40
CA LEU A 19 13.94 11.29 5.50
C LEU A 19 13.47 12.59 6.16
N PRO A 20 12.33 13.15 5.74
CA PRO A 20 11.74 14.28 6.42
C PRO A 20 11.26 13.87 7.82
N ALA A 21 11.43 14.76 8.79
CA ALA A 21 11.09 14.50 10.20
C ALA A 21 9.61 14.12 10.42
N TRP A 22 8.71 14.53 9.52
CA TRP A 22 7.30 14.15 9.60
C TRP A 22 7.07 12.64 9.38
N LEU A 23 8.04 11.90 8.81
CA LEU A 23 8.00 10.44 8.70
C LEU A 23 8.49 9.70 9.95
N ASP A 24 9.13 10.37 10.91
CA ASP A 24 9.67 9.73 12.12
C ASP A 24 8.65 8.84 12.86
N PRO A 25 7.36 9.24 13.02
CA PRO A 25 6.37 8.39 13.65
C PRO A 25 6.08 7.11 12.86
N VAL A 26 6.11 7.17 11.53
CA VAL A 26 5.93 6.00 10.65
C VAL A 26 7.15 5.09 10.72
N VAL A 27 8.36 5.67 10.71
CA VAL A 27 9.61 4.92 10.90
C VAL A 27 9.58 4.16 12.23
N HIS A 28 9.13 4.82 13.30
CA HIS A 28 8.97 4.18 14.61
C HIS A 28 7.94 3.04 14.57
N ALA A 29 6.79 3.26 13.94
CA ALA A 29 5.76 2.23 13.79
C ALA A 29 6.31 0.99 13.07
N VAL A 30 7.03 1.17 11.95
CA VAL A 30 7.61 0.07 11.16
C VAL A 30 8.60 -0.76 11.99
N GLN A 31 9.37 -0.12 12.86
CA GLN A 31 10.35 -0.80 13.69
C GLN A 31 9.73 -1.55 14.88
N THR A 32 8.53 -1.18 15.31
CA THR A 32 7.96 -1.65 16.58
C THR A 32 6.74 -2.53 16.40
N VAL A 33 6.04 -2.45 15.25
CA VAL A 33 4.84 -3.23 15.02
C VAL A 33 5.17 -4.71 14.82
N SER A 34 4.45 -5.55 15.56
CA SER A 34 4.49 -7.00 15.39
C SER A 34 3.47 -7.47 14.34
N PRO A 35 3.67 -8.63 13.70
CA PRO A 35 2.74 -9.15 12.69
C PRO A 35 1.28 -9.26 13.20
N ARG A 36 1.09 -9.69 14.45
CA ARG A 36 -0.25 -9.86 15.05
C ARG A 36 -0.97 -8.54 15.35
N GLN A 37 -0.24 -7.43 15.42
CA GLN A 37 -0.82 -6.10 15.53
C GLN A 37 -1.37 -5.59 14.19
N LEU A 38 -0.84 -6.09 13.07
CA LEU A 38 -1.30 -5.73 11.74
C LEU A 38 -2.45 -6.60 11.25
N SER A 39 -2.33 -7.92 11.42
CA SER A 39 -3.35 -8.86 10.97
C SER A 39 -3.49 -10.05 11.91
N ARG A 40 -4.71 -10.59 11.97
CA ARG A 40 -4.97 -11.90 12.58
C ARG A 40 -4.53 -13.06 11.68
N PHE A 41 -4.41 -12.80 10.37
CA PHE A 41 -4.04 -13.78 9.36
C PHE A 41 -2.57 -13.59 9.01
N LEU A 42 -1.74 -14.50 9.53
CA LEU A 42 -0.31 -14.53 9.25
C LEU A 42 -0.03 -15.50 8.10
N PRO A 43 1.10 -15.33 7.38
CA PRO A 43 1.54 -16.27 6.36
C PRO A 43 1.58 -17.71 6.90
N PRO A 44 1.15 -18.71 6.10
CA PRO A 44 1.32 -20.12 6.43
C PRO A 44 2.80 -20.46 6.74
N GLU A 45 3.02 -21.28 7.77
CA GLU A 45 4.39 -21.67 8.21
C GLU A 45 5.12 -22.53 7.18
N ASP A 46 4.38 -23.27 6.35
CA ASP A 46 4.90 -24.07 5.24
C ASP A 46 5.35 -23.22 4.03
N GLY A 47 5.17 -21.90 4.10
CA GLY A 47 5.52 -20.96 3.05
C GLY A 47 4.53 -20.95 1.88
N ALA A 48 3.36 -21.58 2.02
CA ALA A 48 2.32 -21.54 1.00
C ALA A 48 1.77 -20.11 0.79
N GLY A 49 1.21 -19.89 -0.40
CA GLY A 49 0.60 -18.62 -0.81
C GLY A 49 1.40 -17.89 -1.88
N ARG A 50 0.69 -17.13 -2.71
CA ARG A 50 1.28 -16.37 -3.81
C ARG A 50 1.98 -15.13 -3.26
N GLN A 51 3.28 -15.00 -3.51
CA GLN A 51 4.05 -13.86 -3.02
C GLN A 51 3.68 -12.60 -3.79
N SER A 52 3.51 -11.51 -3.06
CA SER A 52 3.17 -10.20 -3.60
C SER A 52 3.78 -9.09 -2.76
N ALA A 53 3.89 -7.90 -3.33
CA ALA A 53 4.32 -6.71 -2.63
C ALA A 53 3.46 -5.52 -3.03
N VAL A 54 3.30 -4.58 -2.10
CA VAL A 54 2.61 -3.31 -2.35
C VAL A 54 3.47 -2.15 -1.89
N LEU A 55 3.42 -1.04 -2.62
CA LEU A 55 4.13 0.18 -2.28
C LEU A 55 3.22 1.14 -1.51
N ILE A 56 3.52 1.36 -0.24
CA ILE A 56 2.95 2.41 0.60
C ILE A 56 3.84 3.64 0.41
N LEU A 57 3.54 4.43 -0.63
CA LEU A 57 4.32 5.62 -0.97
C LEU A 57 3.77 6.85 -0.27
N PHE A 58 4.61 7.46 0.57
CA PHE A 58 4.34 8.74 1.21
C PHE A 58 4.89 9.89 0.37
N GLY A 59 4.03 10.83 0.00
CA GLY A 59 4.38 12.11 -0.61
C GLY A 59 4.20 13.29 0.34
N GLU A 60 4.61 14.47 -0.10
CA GLU A 60 4.36 15.74 0.57
C GLU A 60 3.55 16.64 -0.36
N GLY A 61 2.25 16.73 -0.11
CA GLY A 61 1.32 17.57 -0.86
C GLY A 61 1.06 18.91 -0.17
N GLU A 62 0.21 19.74 -0.78
CA GLU A 62 -0.15 21.08 -0.26
C GLU A 62 -0.77 21.04 1.15
N ARG A 63 -1.42 19.92 1.50
CA ARG A 63 -2.08 19.69 2.80
C ARG A 63 -1.22 18.85 3.76
N GLY A 64 0.07 18.70 3.45
CA GLY A 64 1.03 17.91 4.23
C GLY A 64 1.19 16.48 3.68
N PRO A 65 1.55 15.51 4.54
CA PRO A 65 1.79 14.13 4.12
C PRO A 65 0.59 13.52 3.40
N GLU A 66 0.85 12.73 2.36
CA GLU A 66 -0.18 12.04 1.58
C GLU A 66 0.26 10.64 1.15
N LEU A 67 -0.70 9.78 0.81
CA LEU A 67 -0.46 8.42 0.31
C LEU A 67 -0.86 8.30 -1.15
N LEU A 68 0.00 7.70 -1.99
CA LEU A 68 -0.37 7.29 -3.34
C LEU A 68 -1.30 6.07 -3.29
N LEU A 69 -2.44 6.16 -3.96
CA LEU A 69 -3.37 5.07 -4.18
C LEU A 69 -3.77 5.01 -5.66
N MET A 70 -4.33 3.87 -6.04
CA MET A 70 -5.01 3.68 -7.31
C MET A 70 -6.37 3.04 -7.09
N GLU A 71 -7.27 3.20 -8.04
CA GLU A 71 -8.55 2.50 -8.09
C GLU A 71 -8.52 1.54 -9.27
N ARG A 72 -8.75 0.26 -8.99
CA ARG A 72 -8.77 -0.77 -10.03
C ARG A 72 -9.95 -0.59 -10.98
N ALA A 73 -9.75 -0.89 -12.26
CA ALA A 73 -10.80 -0.81 -13.28
C ALA A 73 -12.02 -1.65 -12.89
N SER A 74 -13.23 -1.10 -13.11
CA SER A 74 -14.49 -1.75 -12.75
C SER A 74 -14.81 -2.98 -13.60
N SER A 75 -14.08 -3.18 -14.71
CA SER A 75 -14.22 -4.31 -15.63
C SER A 75 -13.51 -5.59 -15.14
N LEU A 76 -12.66 -5.49 -14.11
CA LEU A 76 -11.89 -6.61 -13.61
C LEU A 76 -12.77 -7.64 -12.90
N ARG A 77 -12.43 -8.92 -13.04
CA ARG A 77 -13.17 -10.03 -12.41
C ARG A 77 -13.04 -10.08 -10.90
N SER A 78 -12.00 -9.44 -10.37
CA SER A 78 -11.66 -9.40 -8.95
C SER A 78 -11.28 -7.98 -8.59
N HIS A 79 -11.73 -7.52 -7.42
CA HIS A 79 -11.38 -6.21 -6.86
C HIS A 79 -11.76 -5.00 -7.74
N ALA A 80 -12.75 -5.14 -8.61
CA ALA A 80 -13.28 -4.05 -9.43
C ALA A 80 -13.65 -2.82 -8.58
N GLY A 81 -13.16 -1.64 -8.97
CA GLY A 81 -13.44 -0.37 -8.30
C GLY A 81 -12.88 -0.25 -6.88
N GLN A 82 -12.03 -1.18 -6.43
CA GLN A 82 -11.45 -1.11 -5.09
C GLN A 82 -10.19 -0.24 -5.10
N PRO A 83 -10.10 0.76 -4.20
CA PRO A 83 -8.86 1.48 -3.97
C PRO A 83 -7.79 0.58 -3.32
N SER A 84 -6.58 0.64 -3.84
CA SER A 84 -5.42 -0.05 -3.30
C SER A 84 -4.14 0.76 -3.42
N PHE A 85 -3.15 0.36 -2.66
CA PHE A 85 -1.77 0.70 -2.99
C PHE A 85 -1.40 0.09 -4.35
N PRO A 86 -0.49 0.70 -5.12
CA PRO A 86 0.12 0.03 -6.25
C PRO A 86 0.87 -1.22 -5.80
N GLY A 87 0.81 -2.28 -6.58
CA GLY A 87 1.44 -3.54 -6.23
C GLY A 87 0.78 -4.79 -6.80
N GLY A 88 1.58 -5.85 -6.89
CA GLY A 88 1.18 -7.09 -7.52
C GLY A 88 2.01 -8.28 -7.07
N ALA A 89 1.96 -9.33 -7.87
CA ALA A 89 2.68 -10.56 -7.58
C ALA A 89 4.19 -10.36 -7.80
N LEU A 90 5.00 -11.12 -7.06
CA LEU A 90 6.42 -11.21 -7.41
C LEU A 90 6.56 -12.04 -8.69
N ASP A 91 7.36 -11.52 -9.61
CA ASP A 91 7.81 -12.21 -10.80
C ASP A 91 9.22 -12.77 -10.63
N PRO A 92 9.62 -13.79 -11.41
CA PRO A 92 10.95 -14.40 -11.26
C PRO A 92 12.11 -13.41 -11.40
N GLU A 93 11.92 -12.34 -12.17
CA GLU A 93 12.91 -11.27 -12.39
C GLU A 93 13.07 -10.33 -11.19
N ASP A 94 12.08 -10.29 -10.28
CA ASP A 94 12.20 -9.56 -9.02
C ASP A 94 13.21 -10.25 -8.08
N GLY A 95 13.59 -11.50 -8.30
CA GLY A 95 14.60 -12.20 -7.50
C GLY A 95 14.04 -12.90 -6.26
N ASP A 96 14.85 -13.03 -5.20
CA ASP A 96 14.49 -13.86 -4.04
C ASP A 96 13.33 -13.24 -3.24
N PRO A 97 12.18 -13.93 -3.07
CA PRO A 97 11.07 -13.47 -2.23
C PRO A 97 11.41 -13.28 -0.75
N ARG A 98 12.54 -13.84 -0.28
CA ARG A 98 13.07 -13.67 1.08
C ARG A 98 14.17 -12.60 1.16
N GLY A 99 14.65 -12.12 0.02
CA GLY A 99 15.64 -11.06 -0.11
C GLY A 99 15.01 -9.71 -0.45
N ASP A 100 15.57 -9.02 -1.42
CA ASP A 100 15.10 -7.71 -1.90
C ASP A 100 14.01 -7.80 -2.97
N GLY A 101 13.59 -9.02 -3.37
CA GLY A 101 12.60 -9.18 -4.42
C GLY A 101 11.24 -8.53 -4.17
N PRO A 102 10.68 -8.55 -2.94
CA PRO A 102 9.49 -7.76 -2.64
C PRO A 102 9.68 -6.24 -2.85
N LEU A 103 10.89 -5.71 -2.69
CA LEU A 103 11.18 -4.29 -2.91
C LEU A 103 11.14 -3.95 -4.40
N ARG A 104 11.72 -4.83 -5.22
CA ARG A 104 11.73 -4.71 -6.68
C ARG A 104 10.32 -4.81 -7.24
N ALA A 105 9.56 -5.82 -6.81
CA ALA A 105 8.17 -6.00 -7.21
C ALA A 105 7.31 -4.78 -6.87
N ALA A 106 7.43 -4.24 -5.65
CA ALA A 106 6.65 -3.06 -5.25
C ALA A 106 6.95 -1.82 -6.11
N LEU A 107 8.21 -1.62 -6.51
CA LEU A 107 8.61 -0.50 -7.37
C LEU A 107 8.18 -0.73 -8.83
N ARG A 108 8.42 -1.93 -9.38
CA ARG A 108 8.02 -2.32 -10.74
C ARG A 108 6.51 -2.16 -10.93
N GLU A 109 5.72 -2.73 -10.03
CA GLU A 109 4.26 -2.66 -10.10
C GLU A 109 3.77 -1.20 -9.96
N ALA A 110 4.41 -0.39 -9.12
CA ALA A 110 4.07 1.03 -9.02
C ALA A 110 4.37 1.80 -10.31
N GLU A 111 5.50 1.51 -10.98
CA GLU A 111 5.82 2.05 -12.31
C GLU A 111 4.79 1.60 -13.35
N GLU A 112 4.48 0.30 -13.41
CA GLU A 112 3.55 -0.29 -14.38
C GLU A 112 2.11 0.22 -14.19
N GLU A 113 1.62 0.34 -12.96
CA GLU A 113 0.23 0.70 -12.68
C GLU A 113 -0.01 2.23 -12.67
N THR A 114 1.02 3.01 -12.32
CA THR A 114 0.87 4.46 -12.07
C THR A 114 1.82 5.37 -12.86
N GLY A 115 2.79 4.81 -13.58
CA GLY A 115 3.82 5.58 -14.29
C GLY A 115 4.83 6.27 -13.36
N LEU A 116 4.85 5.87 -12.08
CA LEU A 116 5.80 6.35 -11.09
C LEU A 116 7.23 6.10 -11.55
N ASP A 117 8.10 7.11 -11.47
CA ASP A 117 9.54 6.92 -11.69
C ASP A 117 10.19 6.36 -10.41
N PRO A 118 10.68 5.11 -10.40
CA PRO A 118 11.25 4.50 -9.21
C PRO A 118 12.50 5.20 -8.70
N SER A 119 13.20 5.97 -9.55
CA SER A 119 14.43 6.68 -9.15
C SER A 119 14.16 7.82 -8.15
N GLY A 120 12.94 8.36 -8.15
CA GLY A 120 12.49 9.36 -7.19
C GLY A 120 11.98 8.79 -5.86
N VAL A 121 12.00 7.46 -5.69
CA VAL A 121 11.46 6.77 -4.52
C VAL A 121 12.58 6.28 -3.61
N GLN A 122 12.55 6.73 -2.35
CA GLN A 122 13.40 6.20 -1.30
C GLN A 122 12.63 5.19 -0.45
N LEU A 123 12.94 3.90 -0.60
CA LEU A 123 12.42 2.87 0.29
C LEU A 123 13.06 3.00 1.69
N PHE A 124 12.25 2.97 2.75
CA PHE A 124 12.76 3.17 4.12
C PHE A 124 12.31 2.13 5.13
N GLY A 125 11.40 1.24 4.75
CA GLY A 125 10.88 0.23 5.67
C GLY A 125 10.09 -0.86 4.98
N VAL A 126 9.90 -1.96 5.70
CA VAL A 126 9.05 -3.09 5.29
C VAL A 126 8.25 -3.51 6.51
N LEU A 127 6.93 -3.60 6.38
CA LEU A 127 6.08 -4.18 7.42
C LEU A 127 6.14 -5.72 7.38
N PRO A 128 5.79 -6.39 8.48
CA PRO A 128 5.56 -7.82 8.47
C PRO A 128 4.67 -8.29 7.31
N ARG A 129 5.05 -9.42 6.71
CA ARG A 129 4.26 -10.10 5.66
C ARG A 129 2.90 -10.51 6.20
N LEU A 130 1.85 -10.26 5.45
CA LEU A 130 0.47 -10.53 5.85
C LEU A 130 -0.21 -11.47 4.85
N TYR A 131 -1.04 -12.38 5.35
CA TYR A 131 -1.79 -13.30 4.51
C TYR A 131 -3.20 -12.78 4.25
N ILE A 132 -3.67 -12.87 3.01
CA ILE A 132 -5.03 -12.56 2.61
C ILE A 132 -5.74 -13.88 2.28
N PRO A 133 -6.53 -14.47 3.21
CA PRO A 133 -7.10 -15.81 3.02
C PRO A 133 -8.00 -15.96 1.80
N VAL A 134 -8.76 -14.90 1.46
CA VAL A 134 -9.72 -14.93 0.35
C VAL A 134 -9.05 -15.03 -1.02
N SER A 135 -7.80 -14.58 -1.15
CA SER A 135 -7.06 -14.57 -2.41
C SER A 135 -5.82 -15.47 -2.40
N GLY A 136 -5.38 -15.93 -1.22
CA GLY A 136 -4.19 -16.76 -1.06
C GLY A 136 -2.87 -16.00 -1.19
N PHE A 137 -2.90 -14.67 -1.25
CA PHE A 137 -1.70 -13.84 -1.35
C PHE A 137 -1.00 -13.67 0.01
N VAL A 138 0.33 -13.71 -0.03
CA VAL A 138 1.20 -13.24 1.03
C VAL A 138 1.78 -11.90 0.58
N VAL A 139 1.29 -10.83 1.19
CA VAL A 139 1.62 -9.45 0.81
C VAL A 139 2.74 -8.93 1.71
N THR A 140 3.77 -8.37 1.08
CA THR A 140 4.85 -7.63 1.73
C THR A 140 4.58 -6.12 1.56
N PRO A 141 4.18 -5.39 2.62
CA PRO A 141 3.97 -3.95 2.51
C PRO A 141 5.31 -3.22 2.62
N VAL A 142 5.71 -2.58 1.53
CA VAL A 142 6.97 -1.84 1.40
C VAL A 142 6.68 -0.35 1.54
N LEU A 143 7.48 0.38 2.32
CA LEU A 143 7.28 1.81 2.53
C LEU A 143 8.30 2.62 1.74
N GLY A 144 7.79 3.57 0.99
CA GLY A 144 8.58 4.53 0.21
C GLY A 144 8.29 5.96 0.63
N TRP A 145 9.29 6.82 0.53
CA TRP A 145 9.14 8.26 0.50
C TRP A 145 9.37 8.74 -0.93
N TRP A 146 8.43 9.53 -1.45
CA TRP A 146 8.53 10.15 -2.76
C TRP A 146 9.44 11.38 -2.70
N ARG A 147 10.74 11.12 -2.63
CA ARG A 147 11.79 12.12 -2.46
C ARG A 147 11.86 13.10 -3.63
N GLU A 148 11.70 12.60 -4.84
CA GLU A 148 11.65 13.38 -6.07
C GLU A 148 10.35 13.06 -6.81
N PRO A 149 9.27 13.83 -6.60
CA PRO A 149 7.98 13.59 -7.23
C PRO A 149 8.04 13.55 -8.76
N SER A 150 7.38 12.55 -9.35
CA SER A 150 7.20 12.42 -10.80
C SER A 150 5.71 12.56 -11.17
N PRO A 151 5.37 12.86 -12.42
CA PRO A 151 4.00 12.69 -12.88
C PRO A 151 3.55 11.24 -12.68
N VAL A 152 2.33 11.05 -12.19
CA VAL A 152 1.67 9.74 -12.12
C VAL A 152 0.28 9.83 -12.72
N GLY A 153 -0.22 8.71 -13.21
CA GLY A 153 -1.51 8.61 -13.86
C GLY A 153 -1.83 7.18 -14.26
N VAL A 154 -2.99 6.99 -14.88
CA VAL A 154 -3.38 5.68 -15.40
C VAL A 154 -2.47 5.31 -16.58
N VAL A 155 -1.75 4.19 -16.44
CA VAL A 155 -0.94 3.62 -17.53
C VAL A 155 -1.78 2.70 -18.42
N ASP A 156 -2.45 1.70 -17.84
CA ASP A 156 -3.43 0.85 -18.53
C ASP A 156 -4.85 1.03 -17.95
N PRO A 157 -5.76 1.68 -18.71
CA PRO A 157 -7.17 1.84 -18.32
C PRO A 157 -7.95 0.53 -18.13
N ASN A 158 -7.45 -0.59 -18.66
CA ASN A 158 -8.08 -1.90 -18.46
C ASN A 158 -7.82 -2.46 -17.06
N GLU A 159 -6.78 -1.97 -16.38
CA GLU A 159 -6.39 -2.42 -15.05
C GLU A 159 -6.64 -1.36 -13.98
N THR A 160 -6.44 -0.09 -14.32
CA THR A 160 -6.54 1.05 -13.41
C THR A 160 -7.55 2.07 -13.91
N ALA A 161 -8.58 2.37 -13.11
CA ALA A 161 -9.53 3.42 -13.41
C ALA A 161 -8.96 4.82 -13.12
N ARG A 162 -8.25 4.95 -11.99
CA ARG A 162 -7.74 6.24 -11.48
C ARG A 162 -6.47 6.03 -10.65
N VAL A 163 -5.61 7.05 -10.64
CA VAL A 163 -4.47 7.19 -9.73
C VAL A 163 -4.62 8.52 -9.01
N PHE A 164 -4.42 8.53 -7.69
CA PHE A 164 -4.64 9.72 -6.87
C PHE A 164 -3.83 9.64 -5.56
N THR A 165 -3.60 10.80 -4.95
CA THR A 165 -3.04 10.87 -3.60
C THR A 165 -4.14 11.18 -2.58
N VAL A 166 -4.00 10.68 -1.36
CA VAL A 166 -4.90 11.00 -0.24
C VAL A 166 -4.10 11.63 0.89
N PRO A 167 -4.40 12.89 1.25
CA PRO A 167 -3.76 13.53 2.40
C PRO A 167 -4.04 12.78 3.71
N VAL A 168 -3.01 12.62 4.53
CA VAL A 168 -3.10 11.99 5.85
C VAL A 168 -4.09 12.72 6.75
N VAL A 169 -4.24 14.04 6.58
CA VAL A 169 -5.26 14.82 7.31
C VAL A 169 -6.68 14.33 7.00
N ASP A 170 -6.97 13.89 5.77
CA ASP A 170 -8.28 13.37 5.40
C ASP A 170 -8.49 11.95 5.91
N LEU A 171 -7.43 11.13 5.94
CA LEU A 171 -7.46 9.78 6.51
C LEU A 171 -7.63 9.77 8.04
N THR A 172 -7.11 10.80 8.72
CA THR A 172 -7.23 10.97 10.17
C THR A 172 -8.50 11.68 10.58
N ASP A 173 -9.22 12.34 9.67
CA ASP A 173 -10.50 12.99 9.97
C ASP A 173 -11.57 11.97 10.38
N PRO A 174 -12.10 12.04 11.62
CA PRO A 174 -13.18 11.17 12.07
C PRO A 174 -14.41 11.17 11.15
N ALA A 175 -14.68 12.27 10.43
CA ALA A 175 -15.77 12.39 9.49
C ALA A 175 -15.60 11.47 8.27
N ASN A 176 -14.37 11.14 7.90
CA ASN A 176 -14.05 10.26 6.76
C ASN A 176 -13.88 8.81 7.18
N ARG A 177 -13.74 8.52 8.49
CA ARG A 177 -13.62 7.14 8.99
C ARG A 177 -14.97 6.46 9.10
N ALA A 178 -14.99 5.15 8.88
CA ALA A 178 -16.15 4.28 9.04
C ALA A 178 -15.71 2.82 9.23
N THR A 179 -16.67 1.95 9.54
CA THR A 179 -16.50 0.49 9.56
C THR A 179 -17.28 -0.10 8.39
N THR A 180 -16.59 -0.80 7.48
CA THR A 180 -17.28 -1.59 6.45
C THR A 180 -17.90 -2.84 7.07
N VAL A 181 -19.06 -3.22 6.56
CA VAL A 181 -19.73 -4.48 6.92
C VAL A 181 -19.95 -5.30 5.66
N HIS A 182 -19.21 -6.41 5.54
CA HIS A 182 -19.35 -7.35 4.45
C HIS A 182 -20.55 -8.29 4.70
N PRO A 183 -21.28 -8.74 3.66
CA PRO A 183 -22.39 -9.68 3.81
C PRO A 183 -22.06 -11.00 4.54
N SER A 184 -20.79 -11.42 4.51
CA SER A 184 -20.32 -12.57 5.32
C SER A 184 -20.20 -12.30 6.83
N GLY A 185 -20.50 -11.07 7.27
CA GLY A 185 -20.35 -10.62 8.65
C GLY A 185 -18.95 -10.08 8.98
N HIS A 186 -18.00 -10.09 8.03
CA HIS A 186 -16.69 -9.49 8.24
C HIS A 186 -16.81 -7.96 8.40
N ARG A 187 -16.15 -7.41 9.41
CA ARG A 187 -16.08 -5.97 9.68
C ARG A 187 -14.63 -5.50 9.61
N GLY A 188 -14.40 -4.34 9.00
CA GLY A 188 -13.06 -3.76 8.87
C GLY A 188 -13.09 -2.23 8.79
N PRO A 189 -11.95 -1.55 8.99
CA PRO A 189 -11.86 -0.11 8.84
C PRO A 189 -12.16 0.31 7.39
N ALA A 190 -12.64 1.54 7.26
CA ALA A 190 -12.97 2.15 5.99
C ALA A 190 -12.65 3.65 6.01
N PHE A 191 -12.35 4.21 4.83
CA PHE A 191 -12.15 5.64 4.64
C PHE A 191 -12.98 6.11 3.43
N LEU A 192 -13.74 7.18 3.62
CA LEU A 192 -14.51 7.88 2.60
C LEU A 192 -13.70 9.09 2.16
N VAL A 193 -12.86 8.94 1.14
CA VAL A 193 -11.85 9.93 0.71
C VAL A 193 -11.74 9.95 -0.80
N GLU A 194 -11.47 11.10 -1.41
CA GLU A 194 -11.25 11.22 -2.87
C GLU A 194 -12.38 10.64 -3.74
N SER A 195 -13.62 10.74 -3.24
CA SER A 195 -14.84 10.14 -3.80
C SER A 195 -14.79 8.60 -3.93
N ALA A 196 -13.93 7.96 -3.15
CA ALA A 196 -13.74 6.53 -3.09
C ALA A 196 -14.01 5.99 -1.68
N LEU A 197 -14.44 4.73 -1.62
CA LEU A 197 -14.48 3.96 -0.38
C LEU A 197 -13.21 3.11 -0.33
N VAL A 198 -12.24 3.49 0.50
CA VAL A 198 -11.06 2.65 0.78
C VAL A 198 -11.42 1.65 1.86
N TRP A 199 -11.34 0.36 1.58
CA TRP A 199 -11.70 -0.72 2.51
C TRP A 199 -10.77 -1.93 2.35
N GLY A 200 -11.07 -3.02 3.09
CA GLY A 200 -10.37 -4.29 2.94
C GLY A 200 -8.92 -4.23 3.43
N PHE A 201 -8.02 -4.91 2.72
CA PHE A 201 -6.60 -4.99 3.09
C PHE A 201 -5.94 -3.60 3.14
N THR A 202 -6.17 -2.77 2.13
CA THR A 202 -5.63 -1.41 2.01
C THR A 202 -6.01 -0.57 3.24
N ALA A 203 -7.30 -0.51 3.57
CA ALA A 203 -7.78 0.24 4.74
C ALA A 203 -7.25 -0.35 6.06
N GLY A 204 -7.09 -1.68 6.14
CA GLY A 204 -6.49 -2.33 7.30
C GLY A 204 -5.06 -1.87 7.57
N ILE A 205 -4.23 -1.79 6.52
CA ILE A 205 -2.87 -1.27 6.63
C ILE A 205 -2.86 0.20 7.03
N ILE A 206 -3.68 1.03 6.36
CA ILE A 206 -3.76 2.47 6.66
C ILE A 206 -4.17 2.69 8.13
N ASP A 207 -5.25 2.04 8.59
CA ASP A 207 -5.73 2.14 9.98
C ASP A 207 -4.63 1.83 11.00
N ARG A 208 -3.87 0.76 10.77
CA ARG A 208 -2.78 0.37 11.67
C ARG A 208 -1.61 1.34 11.62
N LEU A 209 -1.23 1.83 10.44
CA LEU A 209 -0.19 2.84 10.32
C LEU A 209 -0.59 4.13 11.04
N LEU A 210 -1.81 4.64 10.85
CA LEU A 210 -2.31 5.82 11.57
C LEU A 210 -2.28 5.61 13.08
N HIS A 211 -2.71 4.44 13.55
CA HIS A 211 -2.72 4.11 14.98
C HIS A 211 -1.30 4.07 15.57
N PHE A 212 -0.39 3.31 14.97
CA PHE A 212 0.96 3.12 15.51
C PHE A 212 1.89 4.31 15.27
N ALA A 213 1.62 5.13 14.26
CA ALA A 213 2.29 6.42 14.07
C ALA A 213 1.76 7.51 15.03
N GLY A 214 0.71 7.23 15.82
CA GLY A 214 0.12 8.22 16.72
C GLY A 214 -0.66 9.34 16.00
N TRP A 215 -1.05 9.11 14.75
CA TRP A 215 -1.85 10.03 13.93
C TRP A 215 -3.35 9.81 14.09
N GLU A 216 -3.78 8.66 14.62
CA GLU A 216 -5.19 8.35 14.81
C GLU A 216 -5.88 9.35 15.75
N ARG A 217 -6.95 9.97 15.24
CA ARG A 217 -7.91 10.73 16.05
C ARG A 217 -9.07 9.82 16.45
N PRO A 218 -9.67 10.00 17.65
CA PRO A 218 -10.86 9.25 18.04
C PRO A 218 -11.99 9.40 17.00
N TRP A 219 -12.62 8.29 16.62
CA TRP A 219 -13.67 8.25 15.59
C TRP A 219 -14.73 7.20 15.94
N ASP A 220 -15.92 7.35 15.38
CA ASP A 220 -17.07 6.49 15.65
C ASP A 220 -16.94 5.16 14.88
N ARG A 221 -16.58 4.09 15.60
CA ARG A 221 -16.45 2.73 15.05
C ARG A 221 -17.79 2.08 14.70
N GLU A 222 -18.91 2.62 15.19
CA GLU A 222 -20.26 2.16 14.86
C GLU A 222 -20.86 2.85 13.64
N LYS A 223 -20.19 3.89 13.10
CA LYS A 223 -20.52 4.44 11.79
C LYS A 223 -20.23 3.38 10.72
N GLN A 224 -21.28 2.77 10.20
CA GLN A 224 -21.18 1.65 9.27
C GLN A 224 -21.44 2.05 7.82
N VAL A 225 -20.69 1.44 6.92
CA VAL A 225 -20.95 1.46 5.47
C VAL A 225 -21.15 0.02 5.00
N PRO A 226 -22.34 -0.37 4.54
CA PRO A 226 -22.55 -1.71 4.00
C PRO A 226 -21.75 -1.85 2.70
N LEU A 227 -21.10 -3.00 2.52
CA LEU A 227 -20.58 -3.40 1.21
C LEU A 227 -21.70 -4.08 0.45
N ASP A 228 -22.45 -3.31 -0.34
CA ASP A 228 -23.40 -3.86 -1.29
C ASP A 228 -22.63 -4.62 -2.37
N TRP A 229 -22.85 -5.93 -2.43
CA TRP A 229 -22.12 -6.80 -3.36
C TRP A 229 -22.52 -6.51 -4.81
N ARG A 230 -21.78 -5.60 -5.46
CA ARG A 230 -21.60 -5.45 -6.92
C ARG A 230 -20.25 -4.78 -7.24
N ALA A 231 -19.16 -5.41 -6.80
CA ALA A 231 -17.87 -5.30 -7.48
C ALA A 231 -17.77 -6.48 -8.45
#